data_AF-A0A7D4PQK9-F1
#
_entry.id   AF-A0A7D4PQK9-F1
#
_cell.length_a   1.000
_cell.length_b   1.000
_cell.length_c   1.000
_cell.angle_alpha   90.00
_cell.angle_beta   90.00
_cell.angle_gamma   90.00
#
_symmetry.space_group_name_H-M   'P 1'
#
loop_
_entity.id
_entity.type
_entity.pdbx_description
1 polymer ?
#
loop_
_entity_poly.entity_id
_entity_poly.type
_entity_poly.pdbx_seq_one_letter_code
_entity_poly.pdbx_strand_id
1 'polypeptide(L)'
;MPNGRLTLAVKTDTAALELKLNWLRAAVLGANDGIVSVAGVVIGVASAGAQRETILLAGVAAVVAGAVSMAGGEYTSVSAQRDTELSHGKDPNKSAAHPWQAAWSSFVAFTLGALLPLFAMIGPWEQQRILVTSAAVVVALAATGWWAAFAGRSSITRGILRNVLVSLATVTISWGIGQLLGVTVL
;
A
#
# COMPACT_ATOMS: atom_id res chain seq x y z
N MET A 1 43.33 25.69 -1.06
CA MET A 1 42.38 24.74 -0.43
C MET A 1 40.94 25.04 -0.90
N PRO A 2 40.47 24.51 -2.05
CA PRO A 2 39.09 24.74 -2.50
C PRO A 2 38.28 23.45 -2.63
N ASN A 3 38.05 22.68 -1.54
CA ASN A 3 37.30 21.41 -1.62
C ASN A 3 36.15 21.26 -0.61
N GLY A 4 35.94 22.20 0.31
CA GLY A 4 34.89 22.08 1.35
C GLY A 4 33.46 22.38 0.86
N ARG A 5 33.28 23.26 -0.13
CA ARG A 5 31.95 23.64 -0.63
C ARG A 5 31.31 22.59 -1.55
N LEU A 6 32.11 21.93 -2.39
CA LEU A 6 31.66 20.88 -3.30
C LEU A 6 31.24 19.60 -2.54
N THR A 7 31.98 19.22 -1.50
CA THR A 7 31.65 18.05 -0.66
C THR A 7 30.40 18.26 0.20
N LEU A 8 30.16 19.49 0.68
CA LEU A 8 28.94 19.81 1.41
C LEU A 8 27.71 19.82 0.49
N ALA A 9 27.80 20.40 -0.71
CA ALA A 9 26.69 20.41 -1.67
C ALA A 9 26.26 18.97 -2.05
N VAL A 10 27.21 18.09 -2.38
CA VAL A 10 26.95 16.69 -2.72
C VAL A 10 26.30 15.91 -1.57
N LYS A 11 26.74 16.12 -0.32
CA LYS A 11 26.19 15.43 0.86
C LYS A 11 24.76 15.88 1.19
N THR A 12 24.40 17.12 0.84
CA THR A 12 23.07 17.67 1.06
C THR A 12 22.08 17.09 0.05
N ASP A 13 22.50 16.93 -1.21
CA ASP A 13 21.70 16.30 -2.27
C ASP A 13 21.40 14.82 -1.97
N THR A 14 22.35 14.07 -1.43
CA THR A 14 22.15 12.64 -1.10
C THR A 14 21.14 12.43 0.03
N ALA A 15 21.18 13.26 1.08
CA ALA A 15 20.25 13.13 2.22
C ALA A 15 18.81 13.50 1.83
N ALA A 16 18.65 14.55 1.01
CA ALA A 16 17.34 14.94 0.50
C ALA A 16 16.76 13.87 -0.44
N LEU A 17 17.60 13.20 -1.24
CA LEU A 17 17.19 12.11 -2.11
C LEU A 17 16.76 10.87 -1.30
N GLU A 18 17.52 10.47 -0.28
CA GLU A 18 17.18 9.34 0.60
C GLU A 18 15.83 9.56 1.31
N LEU A 19 15.58 10.77 1.82
CA LEU A 19 14.31 11.14 2.42
C LEU A 19 13.14 10.97 1.43
N LYS A 20 13.30 11.51 0.21
CA LYS A 20 12.28 11.41 -0.85
C LYS A 20 12.01 9.96 -1.24
N LEU A 21 13.05 9.13 -1.34
CA LEU A 21 12.93 7.72 -1.70
C LEU A 21 12.24 6.92 -0.58
N ASN A 22 12.58 7.17 0.69
CA ASN A 22 11.95 6.51 1.83
C ASN A 22 10.45 6.84 1.91
N TRP A 23 10.10 8.12 1.75
CA TRP A 23 8.70 8.55 1.71
C TRP A 23 7.94 7.96 0.51
N LEU A 24 8.55 7.98 -0.67
CA LEU A 24 7.93 7.42 -1.88
C LEU A 24 7.68 5.92 -1.74
N ARG A 25 8.65 5.17 -1.18
CA ARG A 25 8.53 3.74 -0.91
C ARG A 25 7.36 3.46 0.03
N ALA A 26 7.31 4.17 1.16
CA ALA A 26 6.26 4.02 2.16
C ALA A 26 4.87 4.32 1.56
N ALA A 27 4.75 5.39 0.78
CA ALA A 27 3.49 5.74 0.12
C ALA A 27 3.06 4.69 -0.94
N VAL A 28 3.96 4.23 -1.79
CA VAL A 28 3.62 3.21 -2.81
C VAL A 28 3.23 1.89 -2.17
N LEU A 29 3.99 1.44 -1.17
CA LEU A 29 3.69 0.22 -0.42
C LEU A 29 2.34 0.36 0.27
N GLY A 30 2.10 1.51 0.91
CA GLY A 30 0.83 1.94 1.49
C GLY A 30 -0.36 1.75 0.56
N ALA A 31 -0.36 2.48 -0.55
CA ALA A 31 -1.44 2.45 -1.52
C ALA A 31 -1.68 1.05 -2.08
N ASN A 32 -0.60 0.32 -2.37
CA ASN A 32 -0.71 -1.02 -2.92
C ASN A 32 -1.38 -1.99 -1.95
N ASP A 33 -0.92 -1.99 -0.70
CA ASP A 33 -1.43 -2.88 0.33
C ASP A 33 -2.90 -2.53 0.64
N GLY A 34 -3.26 -1.24 0.65
CA GLY A 34 -4.65 -0.79 0.79
C GLY A 34 -5.56 -1.28 -0.32
N ILE A 35 -5.15 -1.17 -1.58
CA ILE A 35 -5.92 -1.65 -2.73
C ILE A 35 -6.14 -3.16 -2.63
N VAL A 36 -5.06 -3.93 -2.45
CA VAL A 36 -5.12 -5.40 -2.53
C VAL A 36 -5.81 -6.02 -1.33
N SER A 37 -5.47 -5.58 -0.11
CA SER A 37 -6.01 -6.17 1.11
C SER A 37 -7.51 -5.92 1.25
N VAL A 38 -7.97 -4.68 1.05
CA VAL A 38 -9.39 -4.35 1.16
C VAL A 38 -10.19 -4.96 0.01
N ALA A 39 -9.65 -5.00 -1.21
CA ALA A 39 -10.26 -5.73 -2.31
C ALA A 39 -10.44 -7.22 -1.99
N GLY A 40 -9.41 -7.88 -1.46
CA GLY A 40 -9.47 -9.28 -1.07
C GLY A 40 -10.57 -9.54 -0.03
N VAL A 41 -10.66 -8.69 1.00
CA VAL A 41 -11.72 -8.78 2.01
C VAL A 41 -13.11 -8.61 1.39
N VAL A 42 -13.36 -7.51 0.68
CA VAL A 42 -14.71 -7.23 0.17
C VAL A 42 -15.14 -8.22 -0.91
N ILE A 43 -14.22 -8.68 -1.77
CA ILE A 43 -14.51 -9.70 -2.78
C ILE A 43 -14.77 -11.05 -2.13
N GLY A 44 -13.98 -11.45 -1.13
CA GLY A 44 -14.19 -12.71 -0.40
C GLY A 44 -15.50 -12.72 0.38
N VAL A 45 -15.85 -11.61 1.05
CA VAL A 45 -17.15 -11.49 1.74
C VAL A 45 -18.31 -11.47 0.75
N ALA A 46 -18.16 -10.78 -0.38
CA ALA A 46 -19.18 -10.76 -1.43
C ALA A 46 -19.37 -12.13 -2.11
N SER A 47 -18.30 -12.90 -2.33
CA SER A 47 -18.39 -14.24 -2.91
C SER A 47 -19.01 -15.26 -1.97
N ALA A 48 -18.95 -15.02 -0.66
CA ALA A 48 -19.72 -15.80 0.31
C ALA A 48 -21.24 -15.53 0.29
N GLY A 49 -21.74 -14.68 -0.62
CA GLY A 49 -23.16 -14.36 -0.75
C GLY A 49 -23.67 -13.34 0.28
N ALA A 50 -22.77 -12.60 0.93
CA ALA A 50 -23.14 -11.62 1.94
C ALA A 50 -23.93 -10.44 1.36
N GLN A 51 -24.82 -9.86 2.19
CA GLN A 51 -25.57 -8.66 1.83
C GLN A 51 -24.67 -7.42 1.84
N ARG A 52 -25.14 -6.34 1.18
CA ARG A 52 -24.37 -5.11 0.96
C ARG A 52 -23.89 -4.47 2.26
N GLU A 53 -24.71 -4.52 3.30
CA GLU A 53 -24.43 -3.99 4.63
C GLU A 53 -23.26 -4.72 5.29
N THR A 54 -23.23 -6.05 5.18
CA THR A 54 -22.14 -6.89 5.70
C THR A 54 -20.83 -6.65 4.95
N ILE A 55 -20.89 -6.54 3.62
CA ILE A 55 -19.73 -6.23 2.78
C ILE A 55 -19.15 -4.85 3.16
N LEU A 56 -20.02 -3.86 3.37
CA LEU A 56 -19.65 -2.51 3.79
C LEU A 56 -18.98 -2.48 5.15
N LEU A 57 -19.58 -3.14 6.15
CA LEU A 57 -19.01 -3.26 7.49
C LEU A 57 -17.63 -3.92 7.46
N ALA A 58 -17.49 -5.03 6.74
CA ALA A 58 -16.21 -5.73 6.60
C ALA A 58 -15.16 -4.86 5.90
N GLY A 59 -15.56 -4.16 4.83
CA GLY A 59 -14.68 -3.27 4.08
C GLY A 59 -14.19 -2.08 4.91
N VAL A 60 -15.09 -1.38 5.63
CA VAL A 60 -14.71 -0.26 6.50
C VAL A 60 -13.82 -0.74 7.65
N ALA A 61 -14.14 -1.89 8.26
CA ALA A 61 -13.30 -2.49 9.29
C ALA A 61 -11.90 -2.81 8.75
N ALA A 62 -11.79 -3.37 7.53
CA ALA A 62 -10.53 -3.67 6.88
C ALA A 62 -9.71 -2.40 6.56
N VAL A 63 -10.37 -1.31 6.12
CA VAL A 63 -9.70 -0.01 5.90
C VAL A 63 -9.09 0.50 7.21
N VAL A 64 -9.87 0.56 8.28
CA VAL A 64 -9.41 1.12 9.56
C VAL A 64 -8.32 0.26 10.18
N ALA A 65 -8.57 -1.05 10.29
CA ALA A 65 -7.61 -1.99 10.88
C ALA A 65 -6.31 -2.04 10.07
N GLY A 66 -6.41 -2.10 8.74
CA GLY A 66 -5.27 -2.12 7.85
C GLY A 66 -4.45 -0.83 7.90
N ALA A 67 -5.10 0.34 7.84
CA ALA A 67 -4.42 1.63 7.87
C ALA A 67 -3.65 1.83 9.18
N VAL A 68 -4.26 1.52 10.32
CA VAL A 68 -3.62 1.65 11.64
C VAL A 68 -2.47 0.64 11.79
N SER A 69 -2.70 -0.62 11.42
CA SER A 69 -1.68 -1.67 11.46
C SER A 69 -0.46 -1.30 10.61
N MET A 70 -0.70 -0.77 9.41
CA MET A 70 0.35 -0.38 8.50
C MET A 70 1.14 0.85 8.97
N ALA A 71 0.45 1.86 9.51
CA ALA A 71 1.11 3.03 10.09
C ALA A 71 2.00 2.64 11.27
N GLY A 72 1.50 1.75 12.15
CA GLY A 72 2.27 1.21 13.28
C GLY A 72 3.45 0.35 12.83
N GLY A 73 3.25 -0.52 11.84
CA GLY A 73 4.31 -1.35 11.26
C GLY A 73 5.42 -0.53 10.61
N GLU A 74 5.06 0.51 9.87
CA GLU A 74 6.05 1.41 9.26
C GLU A 74 6.77 2.25 10.31
N TYR A 75 6.06 2.76 11.33
CA TYR A 75 6.67 3.48 12.45
C TYR A 75 7.70 2.62 13.17
N THR A 76 7.35 1.38 13.52
CA THR A 76 8.24 0.47 14.24
C THR A 76 9.43 0.05 13.38
N SER A 77 9.22 -0.24 12.09
CA SER A 77 10.28 -0.59 11.14
C SER A 77 11.30 0.54 10.97
N VAL A 78 10.83 1.77 10.72
CA VAL A 78 11.73 2.92 10.53
C VAL A 78 12.37 3.36 11.85
N SER A 79 11.69 3.16 12.99
CA SER A 79 12.30 3.40 14.31
C SER A 79 13.44 2.43 14.57
N ALA A 80 13.25 1.12 14.30
CA ALA A 80 14.31 0.13 14.43
C ALA A 80 15.49 0.41 13.48
N GLN A 81 15.21 0.89 12.26
CA GLN A 81 16.25 1.35 11.34
C GLN A 81 17.03 2.54 11.93
N ARG A 82 16.34 3.54 12.48
CA ARG A 82 16.96 4.70 13.13
C ARG A 82 17.85 4.25 14.30
N ASP A 83 17.37 3.36 15.16
CA ASP A 83 18.11 2.86 16.31
C ASP A 83 19.37 2.08 15.87
N THR A 84 19.26 1.31 14.78
CA THR A 84 20.40 0.60 14.17
C THR A 84 21.44 1.58 13.62
N GLU A 85 21.01 2.67 12.98
CA GLU A 85 21.93 3.70 12.50
C GLU A 85 22.67 4.38 13.66
N LEU A 86 21.96 4.68 14.75
CA LEU A 86 22.53 5.29 15.95
C LEU A 86 23.54 4.38 16.65
N SER A 87 23.25 3.08 16.74
CA SER A 87 24.16 2.10 17.36
C SER A 87 25.44 1.90 16.57
N HIS A 88 25.43 2.13 15.25
CA HIS A 88 26.61 2.11 14.38
C HIS A 88 27.34 3.47 14.31
N GLY A 89 27.00 4.41 15.20
CA GLY A 89 27.68 5.70 15.32
C GLY A 89 27.26 6.74 14.29
N LYS A 90 26.13 6.55 13.57
CA LYS A 90 25.58 7.59 12.70
C LYS A 90 25.02 8.73 13.56
N ASP A 91 25.34 9.95 13.18
CA ASP A 91 24.85 11.17 13.84
C ASP A 91 23.30 11.25 13.76
N PRO A 92 22.59 11.43 14.89
CA PRO A 92 21.12 11.53 14.92
C PRO A 92 20.56 12.59 13.97
N ASN A 93 21.29 13.69 13.78
CA ASN A 93 20.89 14.79 12.91
C ASN A 93 21.13 14.50 11.42
N LYS A 94 21.81 13.39 11.09
CA LYS A 94 22.07 12.92 9.73
C LYS A 94 21.35 11.62 9.40
N SER A 95 20.46 11.15 10.28
CA SER A 95 19.64 9.97 10.00
C SER A 95 18.55 10.32 9.00
N ALA A 96 18.43 9.53 7.93
CA ALA A 96 17.37 9.66 6.93
C ALA A 96 16.08 8.91 7.34
N ALA A 97 16.12 8.21 8.49
CA ALA A 97 15.00 7.48 9.04
C ALA A 97 14.09 8.41 9.87
N HIS A 98 12.92 8.73 9.30
CA HIS A 98 11.90 9.56 9.93
C HIS A 98 10.61 8.76 10.19
N PRO A 99 10.48 8.08 11.35
CA PRO A 99 9.41 7.14 11.61
C PRO A 99 8.01 7.73 11.46
N TRP A 100 7.81 8.93 12.00
CA TRP A 100 6.50 9.59 11.96
C TRP A 100 6.07 9.98 10.53
N GLN A 101 7.02 10.45 9.71
CA GLN A 101 6.73 10.81 8.32
C GLN A 101 6.37 9.57 7.50
N ALA A 102 7.11 8.47 7.69
CA ALA A 102 6.82 7.20 7.02
C ALA A 102 5.45 6.66 7.44
N ALA A 103 5.15 6.62 8.73
CA ALA A 103 3.87 6.16 9.27
C ALA A 103 2.67 6.93 8.70
N TRP A 104 2.71 8.27 8.71
CA TRP A 104 1.62 9.08 8.14
C TRP A 104 1.48 8.93 6.63
N SER A 105 2.60 8.84 5.91
CA SER A 105 2.57 8.63 4.47
C SER A 105 1.93 7.29 4.12
N SER A 106 2.27 6.21 4.85
CA SER A 106 1.69 4.89 4.67
C SER A 106 0.21 4.88 5.05
N PHE A 107 -0.17 5.50 6.18
CA PHE A 107 -1.57 5.58 6.63
C PHE A 107 -2.47 6.22 5.56
N VAL A 108 -2.07 7.39 5.06
CA VAL A 108 -2.83 8.15 4.07
C VAL A 108 -2.87 7.39 2.75
N ALA A 109 -1.72 6.88 2.28
CA ALA A 109 -1.66 6.17 1.02
C ALA A 109 -2.48 4.87 1.06
N PHE A 110 -2.40 4.08 2.14
CA PHE A 110 -3.23 2.90 2.35
C PHE A 110 -4.70 3.24 2.30
N THR A 111 -5.12 4.25 3.08
CA THR A 111 -6.53 4.65 3.15
C THR A 111 -7.03 5.05 1.76
N LEU A 112 -6.29 5.89 1.04
CA LEU A 112 -6.66 6.32 -0.32
C LEU A 112 -6.71 5.14 -1.30
N GLY A 113 -5.74 4.23 -1.23
CA GLY A 113 -5.72 3.01 -2.05
C GLY A 113 -6.93 2.11 -1.78
N ALA A 114 -7.29 1.95 -0.51
CA ALA A 114 -8.38 1.09 -0.06
C ALA A 114 -9.78 1.64 -0.35
N LEU A 115 -9.93 2.96 -0.50
CA LEU A 115 -11.21 3.57 -0.87
C LEU A 115 -11.68 3.14 -2.26
N LEU A 116 -10.77 2.95 -3.20
CA LEU A 116 -11.12 2.59 -4.58
C LEU A 116 -11.88 1.25 -4.69
N PRO A 117 -11.37 0.11 -4.18
CA PRO A 117 -12.12 -1.14 -4.22
C PRO A 117 -13.40 -1.07 -3.38
N LEU A 118 -13.39 -0.33 -2.26
CA LEU A 118 -14.57 -0.17 -1.42
C LEU A 118 -15.71 0.55 -2.18
N PHE A 119 -15.39 1.66 -2.86
CA PHE A 119 -16.35 2.40 -3.69
C PHE A 119 -16.80 1.58 -4.91
N ALA A 120 -15.88 0.87 -5.56
CA ALA A 120 -16.23 0.00 -6.68
C ALA A 120 -17.20 -1.12 -6.27
N MET A 121 -17.05 -1.66 -5.05
CA MET A 121 -17.92 -2.72 -4.55
C MET A 121 -19.34 -2.24 -4.25
N ILE A 122 -19.52 -1.00 -3.80
CA ILE A 122 -20.85 -0.47 -3.44
C ILE A 122 -21.60 0.18 -4.59
N GLY A 123 -21.05 0.19 -5.81
CA GLY A 123 -21.72 0.82 -6.95
C GLY A 123 -23.07 0.20 -7.31
N PRO A 124 -23.82 0.85 -8.23
CA PRO A 124 -25.17 0.43 -8.65
C PRO A 124 -25.21 -0.88 -9.46
N TRP A 125 -24.07 -1.51 -9.74
CA TRP A 125 -23.92 -2.71 -10.58
C TRP A 125 -23.97 -4.01 -9.78
N GLU A 126 -25.08 -4.28 -9.08
CA GLU A 126 -25.22 -5.42 -8.14
C GLU A 126 -24.81 -6.79 -8.71
N GLN A 127 -25.26 -7.11 -9.92
CA GLN A 127 -24.95 -8.38 -10.58
C GLN A 127 -23.46 -8.53 -10.96
N GLN A 128 -22.73 -7.43 -11.10
CA GLN A 128 -21.35 -7.42 -11.60
C GLN A 128 -20.34 -6.82 -10.60
N ARG A 129 -20.71 -6.63 -9.33
CA ARG A 129 -19.86 -5.99 -8.29
C ARG A 129 -18.46 -6.58 -8.20
N ILE A 130 -18.34 -7.91 -8.23
CA ILE A 130 -17.05 -8.60 -8.15
C ILE A 130 -16.17 -8.25 -9.37
N LEU A 131 -16.75 -8.30 -10.57
CA LEU A 131 -16.01 -8.04 -11.81
C LEU A 131 -15.59 -6.57 -11.91
N VAL A 132 -16.50 -5.64 -11.60
CA VAL A 132 -16.19 -4.20 -11.61
C VAL A 132 -15.13 -3.85 -10.57
N THR A 133 -15.22 -4.41 -9.36
CA THR A 133 -14.20 -4.21 -8.31
C THR A 133 -12.85 -4.77 -8.75
N SER A 134 -12.82 -5.96 -9.33
CA SER A 134 -11.58 -6.57 -9.83
C SER A 134 -10.95 -5.72 -10.94
N ALA A 135 -11.75 -5.24 -11.90
CA ALA A 135 -11.27 -4.35 -12.96
C ALA A 135 -10.73 -3.03 -12.39
N ALA A 136 -11.46 -2.43 -11.45
CA ALA A 136 -11.04 -1.20 -10.78
C ALA A 136 -9.71 -1.39 -10.03
N VAL A 137 -9.54 -2.52 -9.33
CA VAL A 137 -8.29 -2.90 -8.66
C VAL A 137 -7.14 -3.02 -9.66
N VAL A 138 -7.34 -3.72 -10.78
CA VAL A 138 -6.29 -3.85 -11.82
C VAL A 138 -5.86 -2.48 -12.34
N VAL A 139 -6.82 -1.59 -12.63
CA VAL A 139 -6.54 -0.22 -13.08
C VAL A 139 -5.79 0.57 -12.00
N ALA A 140 -6.22 0.47 -10.75
CA ALA A 140 -5.59 1.15 -9.62
C ALA A 140 -4.13 0.71 -9.43
N LEU A 141 -3.87 -0.60 -9.50
CA LEU A 141 -2.53 -1.18 -9.36
C LEU A 141 -1.62 -0.84 -10.53
N ALA A 142 -2.17 -0.77 -11.74
CA ALA A 142 -1.44 -0.29 -12.90
C ALA A 142 -1.06 1.19 -12.71
N ALA A 143 -1.97 2.02 -12.20
CA ALA A 143 -1.72 3.43 -11.92
C ALA A 143 -0.68 3.63 -10.81
N THR A 144 -0.77 2.91 -9.69
CA THR A 144 0.22 2.98 -8.61
C THR A 144 1.58 2.43 -9.04
N GLY A 145 1.61 1.35 -9.82
CA GLY A 145 2.85 0.79 -10.37
C GLY A 145 3.51 1.74 -11.39
N TRP A 146 2.74 2.41 -12.23
CA TRP A 146 3.23 3.46 -13.13
C TRP A 146 3.79 4.64 -12.35
N TRP A 147 3.05 5.14 -11.35
CA TRP A 147 3.48 6.25 -10.49
C TRP A 147 4.78 5.93 -9.75
N ALA A 148 4.89 4.75 -9.15
CA ALA A 148 6.09 4.30 -8.45
C ALA A 148 7.31 4.26 -9.37
N ALA A 149 7.14 3.78 -10.59
CA ALA A 149 8.24 3.64 -11.53
C ALA A 149 8.63 4.97 -12.19
N PHE A 150 7.66 5.87 -12.43
CA PHE A 150 7.91 7.24 -12.83
C PHE A 150 8.71 8.01 -11.77
N ALA A 151 8.26 7.96 -10.52
CA ALA A 151 8.91 8.67 -9.41
C ALA A 151 10.27 8.04 -9.01
N GLY A 152 10.43 6.73 -9.20
CA GLY A 152 11.64 5.97 -8.86
C GLY A 152 12.65 5.75 -10.00
N ARG A 153 12.40 6.27 -11.22
CA ARG A 153 13.25 6.06 -12.43
C ARG A 153 13.62 4.59 -12.69
N SER A 154 12.70 3.67 -12.42
CA SER A 154 12.89 2.22 -12.51
C SER A 154 12.12 1.63 -13.70
N SER A 155 12.41 0.39 -14.10
CA SER A 155 11.72 -0.27 -15.22
C SER A 155 10.23 -0.52 -14.89
N ILE A 156 9.37 0.33 -15.45
CA ILE A 156 7.92 0.41 -15.23
C ILE A 156 7.21 -0.94 -15.45
N THR A 157 7.57 -1.65 -16.51
CA THR A 157 6.87 -2.88 -16.93
C THR A 157 7.02 -4.04 -15.95
N ARG A 158 8.22 -4.25 -15.38
CA ARG A 158 8.45 -5.34 -14.42
C ARG A 158 7.77 -5.08 -13.07
N GLY A 159 7.69 -3.82 -12.65
CA GLY A 159 7.02 -3.42 -11.41
C GLY A 159 5.52 -3.66 -11.49
N ILE A 160 4.89 -3.18 -12.56
CA ILE A 160 3.45 -3.38 -12.80
C ILE A 160 3.12 -4.87 -12.90
N LEU A 161 3.89 -5.64 -13.67
CA LEU A 161 3.60 -7.06 -13.89
C LEU A 161 3.61 -7.86 -12.59
N ARG A 162 4.63 -7.69 -11.75
CA ARG A 162 4.71 -8.37 -10.44
C ARG A 162 3.53 -8.00 -9.56
N ASN A 163 3.19 -6.71 -9.53
CA ASN A 163 2.13 -6.22 -8.68
C ASN A 163 0.75 -6.75 -9.09
N VAL A 164 0.44 -6.70 -10.39
CA VAL A 164 -0.81 -7.20 -10.94
C VAL A 164 -0.93 -8.71 -10.75
N LEU A 165 0.14 -9.48 -11.00
CA LEU A 165 0.11 -10.94 -10.83
C LEU A 165 -0.16 -11.36 -9.39
N VAL A 166 0.54 -10.77 -8.42
CA VAL A 166 0.31 -11.06 -6.98
C VAL A 166 -1.13 -10.69 -6.60
N SER A 167 -1.62 -9.55 -7.08
CA SER A 167 -2.96 -9.08 -6.74
C SER A 167 -4.07 -9.94 -7.34
N LEU A 168 -3.93 -10.37 -8.59
CA LEU A 168 -4.85 -11.32 -9.21
C LEU A 168 -4.87 -12.64 -8.45
N ALA A 169 -3.71 -13.12 -8.00
CA ALA A 169 -3.64 -14.31 -7.16
C ALA A 169 -4.37 -14.10 -5.83
N THR A 170 -4.15 -12.99 -5.13
CA THR A 170 -4.84 -12.66 -3.88
C THR A 170 -6.36 -12.62 -4.08
N VAL A 171 -6.84 -11.88 -5.09
CA VAL A 171 -8.28 -11.79 -5.38
C VAL A 171 -8.88 -13.14 -5.71
N THR A 172 -8.19 -13.96 -6.49
CA THR A 172 -8.65 -15.31 -6.86
C THR A 172 -8.74 -16.23 -5.64
N ILE A 173 -7.74 -16.19 -4.76
CA ILE A 173 -7.71 -16.96 -3.52
C ILE A 173 -8.84 -16.49 -2.59
N SER A 174 -8.98 -15.18 -2.37
CA SER A 174 -10.02 -14.61 -1.51
C SER A 174 -11.42 -14.96 -2.03
N TRP A 175 -11.65 -14.84 -3.33
CA TRP A 175 -12.90 -15.28 -3.96
C TRP A 175 -13.18 -16.76 -3.68
N GLY A 176 -12.18 -17.62 -3.89
CA GLY A 176 -12.28 -19.06 -3.65
C GLY A 176 -12.56 -19.42 -2.18
N ILE A 177 -11.94 -18.74 -1.22
CA ILE A 177 -12.22 -18.91 0.21
C ILE A 177 -13.67 -18.53 0.51
N GLY A 178 -14.14 -17.38 0.01
CA GLY A 178 -15.52 -16.96 0.20
C GLY A 178 -16.52 -17.95 -0.40
N GLN A 179 -16.22 -18.51 -1.58
CA GLN A 179 -17.03 -19.59 -2.15
C GLN A 179 -17.06 -20.82 -1.23
N LEU A 180 -15.90 -21.28 -0.73
CA LEU A 180 -15.81 -22.48 0.12
C LEU A 180 -16.53 -22.33 1.46
N LEU A 181 -16.40 -21.18 2.12
CA LEU A 181 -17.02 -20.92 3.41
C LEU A 181 -18.50 -20.52 3.30
N GLY A 182 -18.88 -19.88 2.18
CA GLY A 182 -20.26 -19.49 1.88
C GLY A 182 -21.20 -20.68 1.61
N VAL A 183 -20.68 -21.85 1.23
CA VAL A 183 -21.51 -23.07 1.05
C VAL A 183 -22.06 -23.62 2.38
N THR A 184 -21.63 -23.12 3.54
CA THR A 184 -21.95 -23.73 4.85
C THR A 184 -23.05 -23.01 5.65
N VAL A 185 -23.69 -21.95 5.11
CA VAL A 185 -24.74 -21.19 5.83
C VAL A 185 -26.07 -21.14 5.06
N LEU A 186 -26.37 -22.16 4.26
CA LEU A 186 -27.71 -22.37 3.66
C LEU A 186 -28.38 -23.61 4.22
#